data_AF-A0A1M6A2W6-F1
#
_entry.id   AF-A0A1M6A2W6-F1
#
_cell.length_a   1.000
_cell.length_b   1.000
_cell.length_c   1.000
_cell.angle_alpha   90.00
_cell.angle_beta   90.00
_cell.angle_gamma   90.00
#
_symmetry.space_group_name_H-M   'P 1'
#
loop_
_entity.id
_entity.type
_entity.pdbx_description
1 polymer ?
#
loop_
_entity_poly.entity_id
_entity_poly.type
_entity_poly.pdbx_seq_one_letter_code
_entity_poly.pdbx_strand_id
1 'polypeptide(L)'
;MKSSGFIFLLILIAANLFAQTPDTIRTKKPEVLPRWTLYVPGASYYYQKNYLKGTAFAALEIGGVYLGIKHGSTLKTNSNSPYYNYPLFLGLQAFQTEKLTNFKNQLEVIKYHNPGFRYHDISEKDLYLAPFKLENIATPITGGMVLLASVFLGLEKHFEKHTLSEVEQMYFLNRYIPRNNALAAFGTTSLAMSWAAGVGEEYVVRNYMMPILDYKYGQTKGLIFSSVAFGALHFTNLAFAENPDFKSTLLQVGQATVLGFFLGRDVQKRGYNIGPAVAAHMWYDAVLMLGSFLINPEENFLGVNVRLGIK
;
A
#
# COMPACT_ATOMS: atom_id res chain seq x y z
N MET A 1 10.88 25.73 -22.34
CA MET A 1 10.86 24.51 -23.19
C MET A 1 11.92 23.46 -22.79
N LYS A 2 12.15 23.18 -21.50
CA LYS A 2 13.09 22.12 -21.03
C LYS A 2 12.41 21.00 -20.23
N SER A 3 11.10 21.09 -19.95
CA SER A 3 10.37 20.09 -19.13
C SER A 3 9.89 18.87 -19.92
N SER A 4 9.63 19.01 -21.23
CA SER A 4 9.05 17.94 -22.06
C SER A 4 9.98 16.74 -22.22
N GLY A 5 11.29 16.97 -22.35
CA GLY A 5 12.28 15.88 -22.48
C GLY A 5 12.46 15.07 -21.20
N PHE A 6 12.34 15.72 -20.03
CA PHE A 6 12.46 15.05 -18.73
C PHE A 6 11.24 14.16 -18.43
N ILE A 7 10.03 14.63 -18.79
CA ILE A 7 8.79 13.85 -18.66
C ILE A 7 8.83 12.64 -19.61
N PHE A 8 9.29 12.80 -20.84
CA PHE A 8 9.40 11.69 -21.79
C PHE A 8 10.42 10.63 -21.34
N LEU A 9 11.53 11.05 -20.75
CA LEU A 9 12.53 10.15 -20.15
C LEU A 9 11.96 9.39 -18.94
N LEU A 10 11.21 10.07 -18.07
CA LEU A 10 10.53 9.43 -16.92
C LEU A 10 9.48 8.41 -17.36
N ILE A 11 8.72 8.70 -18.41
CA ILE A 11 7.73 7.77 -19.00
C ILE A 11 8.42 6.56 -19.62
N LEU A 12 9.55 6.75 -20.33
CA LEU A 12 10.33 5.65 -20.91
C LEU A 12 11.02 4.79 -19.85
N ILE A 13 11.48 5.39 -18.75
CA ILE A 13 12.02 4.66 -17.59
C ILE A 13 10.89 3.86 -16.92
N ALA A 14 9.71 4.46 -16.71
CA ALA A 14 8.55 3.77 -16.18
C ALA A 14 8.13 2.59 -17.08
N ALA A 15 8.04 2.78 -18.40
CA ALA A 15 7.66 1.72 -19.33
C ALA A 15 8.65 0.54 -19.35
N ASN A 16 9.96 0.80 -19.25
CA ASN A 16 10.99 -0.24 -19.19
C ASN A 16 11.05 -0.95 -17.83
N LEU A 17 10.76 -0.25 -16.72
CA LEU A 17 10.64 -0.88 -15.40
C LEU A 17 9.53 -1.94 -15.34
N PHE A 18 8.54 -1.88 -16.24
CA PHE A 18 7.40 -2.79 -16.25
C PHE A 18 7.36 -3.76 -17.43
N ALA A 19 8.44 -3.88 -18.22
CA ALA A 19 8.51 -4.89 -19.27
C ALA A 19 8.93 -6.25 -18.68
N GLN A 20 8.05 -7.25 -18.73
CA GLN A 20 8.39 -8.64 -18.38
C GLN A 20 7.65 -9.61 -19.31
N THR A 21 8.34 -10.68 -19.70
CA THR A 21 7.78 -11.81 -20.47
C THR A 21 6.88 -12.66 -19.56
N PRO A 22 5.73 -13.16 -20.06
CA PRO A 22 4.86 -14.06 -19.30
C PRO A 22 5.60 -15.35 -18.93
N ASP A 23 5.45 -15.82 -17.68
CA ASP A 23 6.06 -17.06 -17.23
C ASP A 23 5.23 -18.27 -17.71
N THR A 24 5.84 -19.08 -18.58
CA THR A 24 5.39 -20.43 -18.95
C THR A 24 5.74 -21.44 -17.85
N ILE A 25 5.05 -22.58 -17.83
CA ILE A 25 5.34 -23.74 -16.97
C ILE A 25 6.86 -23.98 -16.88
N ARG A 26 7.45 -23.70 -15.72
CA ARG A 26 8.90 -23.81 -15.53
C ARG A 26 9.30 -25.26 -15.36
N THR A 27 10.09 -25.78 -16.30
CA THR A 27 10.65 -27.14 -16.26
C THR A 27 11.86 -27.28 -15.34
N LYS A 28 12.43 -26.14 -14.88
CA LYS A 28 13.59 -26.10 -13.98
C LYS A 28 13.18 -25.57 -12.61
N LYS A 29 13.77 -26.14 -11.57
CA LYS A 29 13.64 -25.66 -10.19
C LYS A 29 14.07 -24.17 -10.11
N PRO A 30 13.24 -23.28 -9.55
CA PRO A 30 13.62 -21.89 -9.35
C PRO A 30 14.84 -21.77 -8.43
N GLU A 31 15.76 -20.86 -8.74
CA GLU A 31 16.85 -20.49 -7.85
C GLU A 31 16.30 -19.72 -6.65
N VAL A 32 16.69 -20.10 -5.44
CA VAL A 32 16.20 -19.45 -4.21
C VAL A 32 16.98 -18.16 -4.00
N LEU A 33 16.27 -17.05 -3.80
CA LEU A 33 16.92 -15.80 -3.45
C LEU A 33 17.65 -15.92 -2.10
N PRO A 34 18.93 -15.49 -2.01
CA PRO A 34 19.66 -15.53 -0.75
C PRO A 34 18.98 -14.69 0.33
N ARG A 35 18.98 -15.18 1.58
CA ARG A 35 18.32 -14.50 2.71
C ARG A 35 18.81 -13.07 2.96
N TRP A 36 20.08 -12.77 2.64
CA TRP A 36 20.61 -11.42 2.80
C TRP A 36 19.85 -10.38 1.96
N THR A 37 19.23 -10.80 0.85
CA THR A 37 18.45 -9.92 -0.01
C THR A 37 17.19 -9.39 0.67
N LEU A 38 16.71 -10.02 1.75
CA LEU A 38 15.59 -9.52 2.55
C LEU A 38 15.93 -8.27 3.36
N TYR A 39 17.21 -7.99 3.61
CA TYR A 39 17.63 -6.93 4.54
C TYR A 39 18.24 -5.71 3.85
N VAL A 40 18.59 -5.83 2.57
CA VAL A 40 19.33 -4.78 1.85
C VAL A 40 18.43 -4.11 0.80
N PRO A 41 18.35 -2.76 0.76
CA PRO A 41 17.58 -2.02 -0.25
C PRO A 41 17.86 -2.46 -1.69
N GLY A 42 16.82 -2.82 -2.45
CA GLY A 42 16.93 -3.19 -3.87
C GLY A 42 17.69 -4.50 -4.17
N ALA A 43 18.15 -5.21 -3.13
CA ALA A 43 19.02 -6.38 -3.28
C ALA A 43 18.39 -7.55 -4.02
N SER A 44 17.07 -7.76 -3.93
CA SER A 44 16.39 -8.84 -4.65
C SER A 44 16.55 -8.65 -6.16
N TYR A 45 16.45 -7.40 -6.62
CA TYR A 45 16.63 -7.05 -8.03
C TYR A 45 18.10 -7.02 -8.45
N TYR A 46 19.01 -6.52 -7.62
CA TYR A 46 20.44 -6.56 -7.92
C TYR A 46 20.96 -7.99 -8.07
N TYR A 47 20.53 -8.90 -7.20
CA TYR A 47 20.88 -10.32 -7.30
C TYR A 47 20.39 -10.93 -8.62
N GLN A 48 19.19 -10.55 -9.07
CA GLN A 48 18.61 -10.94 -10.36
C GLN A 48 19.17 -10.16 -11.56
N LYS A 49 20.22 -9.36 -11.37
CA LYS A 49 20.85 -8.52 -12.40
C LYS A 49 19.92 -7.46 -13.01
N ASN A 50 18.81 -7.13 -12.34
CA ASN A 50 17.93 -6.02 -12.71
C ASN A 50 18.38 -4.74 -12.00
N TYR A 51 19.51 -4.19 -12.47
CA TYR A 51 20.14 -3.04 -11.82
C TYR A 51 19.26 -1.80 -11.81
N LEU A 52 18.48 -1.55 -12.87
CA LEU A 52 17.61 -0.38 -12.94
C LEU A 52 16.51 -0.42 -11.87
N LYS A 53 15.80 -1.55 -11.72
CA LYS A 53 14.81 -1.72 -10.65
C LYS A 53 15.48 -1.66 -9.27
N GLY A 54 16.62 -2.34 -9.10
CA GLY A 54 17.37 -2.33 -7.85
C GLY A 54 17.75 -0.92 -7.42
N THR A 55 18.25 -0.09 -8.34
CA THR A 55 18.57 1.31 -8.07
C THR A 55 17.34 2.16 -7.80
N ALA A 56 16.25 1.97 -8.55
CA ALA A 56 15.02 2.71 -8.31
C ALA A 56 14.46 2.47 -6.90
N PHE A 57 14.31 1.21 -6.49
CA PHE A 57 13.80 0.87 -5.16
C PHE A 57 14.75 1.27 -4.04
N ALA A 58 16.06 1.06 -4.22
CA ALA A 58 17.05 1.49 -3.23
C ALA A 58 17.05 3.02 -3.05
N ALA A 59 16.93 3.79 -4.14
CA ALA A 59 16.87 5.24 -4.07
C ALA A 59 15.57 5.73 -3.39
N LEU A 60 14.43 5.11 -3.67
CA LEU A 60 13.15 5.44 -3.04
C LEU A 60 13.18 5.16 -1.53
N GLU A 61 13.69 4.01 -1.13
CA GLU A 61 13.81 3.64 0.28
C GLU A 61 14.78 4.56 1.02
N ILE A 62 16.03 4.65 0.54
CA ILE A 62 17.07 5.47 1.19
C ILE A 62 16.61 6.93 1.25
N GLY A 63 16.02 7.44 0.17
CA GLY A 63 15.47 8.80 0.10
C GLY A 63 14.34 9.02 1.10
N GLY A 64 13.37 8.11 1.16
CA GLY A 64 12.23 8.20 2.10
C GLY A 64 12.68 8.13 3.56
N VAL A 65 13.54 7.16 3.89
CA VAL A 65 14.12 7.01 5.24
C VAL A 65 14.94 8.24 5.62
N TYR A 66 15.82 8.71 4.73
CA TYR A 66 16.64 9.90 4.98
C TYR A 66 15.76 11.13 5.23
N LEU A 67 14.76 11.39 4.38
CA LEU A 67 13.85 12.52 4.55
C LEU A 67 13.03 12.40 5.83
N GLY A 68 12.58 11.20 6.17
CA GLY A 68 11.81 10.93 7.38
C GLY A 68 12.62 11.11 8.66
N ILE A 69 13.91 10.76 8.65
CA ILE A 69 14.83 11.06 9.77
C ILE A 69 15.12 12.56 9.83
N LYS A 70 15.48 13.17 8.70
CA LYS A 70 15.88 14.58 8.62
C LYS A 70 14.76 15.54 9.05
N HIS A 71 13.52 15.24 8.68
CA HIS A 71 12.36 16.10 8.94
C HIS A 71 11.43 15.56 10.03
N GLY A 72 11.77 14.42 10.66
CA GLY A 72 10.89 13.73 11.60
C GLY A 72 10.42 14.61 12.75
N SER A 73 11.33 15.34 13.41
CA SER A 73 10.96 16.25 14.50
C SER A 73 10.03 17.37 14.04
N THR A 74 10.30 17.99 12.89
CA THR A 74 9.48 19.11 12.41
C THR A 74 8.11 18.65 11.90
N LEU A 75 8.05 17.50 11.23
CA LEU A 75 6.79 16.86 10.83
C LEU A 75 5.94 16.52 12.05
N LYS A 76 6.56 15.96 13.09
CA LYS A 76 5.90 15.64 14.35
C LYS A 76 5.30 16.87 15.03
N THR A 77 6.04 17.97 15.13
CA THR A 77 5.52 19.21 15.75
C THR A 77 4.36 19.82 14.96
N ASN A 78 4.22 19.48 13.67
CA ASN A 78 3.18 20.00 12.78
C ASN A 78 2.17 18.91 12.37
N SER A 79 1.99 17.88 13.21
CA SER A 79 1.00 16.85 12.97
C SER A 79 0.45 16.24 14.25
N ASN A 80 -0.80 15.79 14.20
CA ASN A 80 -1.48 15.07 15.28
C ASN A 80 -1.72 13.57 14.94
N SER A 81 -1.27 13.10 13.77
CA SER A 81 -1.53 11.75 13.28
C SER A 81 -0.34 10.81 13.50
N PRO A 82 -0.55 9.51 13.78
CA PRO A 82 0.53 8.52 13.78
C PRO A 82 1.21 8.37 12.41
N TYR A 83 0.60 8.86 11.34
CA TYR A 83 1.14 8.83 9.97
C TYR A 83 1.90 10.11 9.59
N TYR A 84 2.25 10.97 10.57
CA TYR A 84 2.95 12.24 10.35
C TYR A 84 4.25 12.09 9.54
N ASN A 85 4.95 10.97 9.72
CA ASN A 85 6.20 10.68 9.04
C ASN A 85 5.97 9.92 7.71
N TYR A 86 5.09 10.46 6.88
CA TYR A 86 4.77 9.89 5.57
C TYR A 86 6.00 9.69 4.64
N PRO A 87 7.11 10.48 4.70
CA PRO A 87 8.30 10.17 3.89
C PRO A 87 8.98 8.87 4.34
N LEU A 88 9.12 8.67 5.66
CA LEU A 88 9.64 7.43 6.21
C LEU A 88 8.75 6.26 5.80
N PHE A 89 7.44 6.42 5.96
CA PHE A 89 6.45 5.40 5.63
C PHE A 89 6.53 5.01 4.14
N LEU A 90 6.57 5.97 3.22
CA LEU A 90 6.75 5.71 1.78
C LEU A 90 8.08 5.00 1.48
N GLY A 91 9.16 5.36 2.17
CA GLY A 91 10.45 4.66 2.05
C GLY A 91 10.37 3.20 2.48
N LEU A 92 9.74 2.93 3.63
CA LEU A 92 9.51 1.57 4.14
C LEU A 92 8.57 0.77 3.24
N GLN A 93 7.57 1.42 2.65
CA GLN A 93 6.68 0.79 1.68
C GLN A 93 7.39 0.43 0.37
N ALA A 94 8.32 1.28 -0.10
CA ALA A 94 9.16 0.95 -1.25
C ALA A 94 10.02 -0.30 -0.96
N PHE A 95 10.63 -0.37 0.22
CA PHE A 95 11.35 -1.56 0.69
C PHE A 95 10.45 -2.80 0.70
N GLN A 96 9.29 -2.74 1.36
CA GLN A 96 8.35 -3.85 1.45
C GLN A 96 7.87 -4.33 0.07
N THR A 97 7.58 -3.39 -0.83
CA THR A 97 7.13 -3.69 -2.20
C THR A 97 8.20 -4.42 -3.00
N GLU A 98 9.47 -4.06 -2.85
CA GLU A 98 10.58 -4.79 -3.47
C GLU A 98 10.77 -6.18 -2.85
N LYS A 99 10.46 -6.35 -1.56
CA LYS A 99 10.54 -7.68 -0.92
C LYS A 99 9.46 -8.64 -1.39
N LEU A 100 8.40 -8.19 -2.07
CA LEU A 100 7.41 -9.08 -2.69
C LEU A 100 8.05 -10.09 -3.66
N THR A 101 9.18 -9.74 -4.28
CA THR A 101 9.94 -10.65 -5.13
C THR A 101 10.46 -11.87 -4.36
N ASN A 102 10.79 -11.74 -3.07
CA ASN A 102 11.15 -12.88 -2.22
C ASN A 102 9.94 -13.77 -1.94
N PHE A 103 8.79 -13.18 -1.63
CA PHE A 103 7.55 -13.95 -1.43
C PHE A 103 7.16 -14.71 -2.70
N LYS A 104 7.26 -14.06 -3.87
CA LYS A 104 7.05 -14.71 -5.17
C LYS A 104 7.98 -15.90 -5.37
N ASN A 105 9.28 -15.69 -5.16
CA ASN A 105 10.30 -16.74 -5.31
C ASN A 105 9.99 -17.97 -4.41
N GLN A 106 9.56 -17.74 -3.17
CA GLN A 106 9.14 -18.83 -2.28
C GLN A 106 7.89 -19.56 -2.79
N LEU A 107 6.89 -18.86 -3.32
CA LEU A 107 5.70 -19.48 -3.91
C LEU A 107 6.04 -20.33 -5.13
N GLU A 108 6.94 -19.85 -5.99
CA GLU A 108 7.43 -20.61 -7.15
C GLU A 108 8.13 -21.91 -6.70
N VAL A 109 8.95 -21.86 -5.65
CA VAL A 109 9.62 -23.03 -5.07
C VAL A 109 8.60 -24.01 -4.45
N ILE A 110 7.60 -23.51 -3.72
CA ILE A 110 6.53 -24.33 -3.15
C ILE A 110 5.75 -25.03 -4.27
N LYS A 111 5.36 -24.29 -5.31
CA LYS A 111 4.62 -24.79 -6.47
C LYS A 111 5.39 -25.86 -7.25
N TYR A 112 6.70 -25.68 -7.41
CA TYR A 112 7.56 -26.67 -8.08
C TYR A 112 7.53 -28.03 -7.37
N HIS A 113 7.60 -28.04 -6.03
CA HIS A 113 7.56 -29.29 -5.26
C HIS A 113 6.13 -29.80 -5.00
N ASN A 114 5.11 -28.95 -5.13
CA ASN A 114 3.72 -29.26 -4.88
C ASN A 114 2.85 -28.78 -6.06
N PRO A 115 2.73 -29.56 -7.16
CA PRO A 115 1.98 -29.14 -8.34
C PRO A 115 0.51 -28.79 -8.06
N GLY A 116 -0.09 -29.37 -7.02
CA GLY A 116 -1.44 -29.06 -6.56
C GLY A 116 -1.59 -27.74 -5.77
N PHE A 117 -0.49 -27.11 -5.36
CA PHE A 117 -0.50 -25.82 -4.67
C PHE A 117 -1.05 -24.72 -5.60
N ARG A 118 -1.98 -23.89 -5.10
CA ARG A 118 -2.65 -22.85 -5.90
C ARG A 118 -2.40 -21.49 -5.29
N TYR A 119 -1.98 -20.55 -6.12
CA TYR A 119 -1.80 -19.14 -5.80
C TYR A 119 -1.98 -18.34 -7.09
N HIS A 120 -2.05 -17.01 -7.02
CA HIS A 120 -2.00 -16.16 -8.21
C HIS A 120 -0.57 -16.04 -8.72
N ASP A 121 -0.27 -16.69 -9.85
CA ASP A 121 0.97 -16.45 -10.58
C ASP A 121 0.86 -15.15 -11.40
N ILE A 122 0.79 -14.04 -10.67
CA ILE A 122 0.72 -12.69 -11.24
C ILE A 122 2.13 -12.17 -11.53
N SER A 123 2.30 -11.49 -12.66
CA SER A 123 3.55 -10.77 -12.95
C SER A 123 3.71 -9.56 -12.04
N GLU A 124 4.93 -9.09 -11.79
CA GLU A 124 5.15 -7.89 -10.98
C GLU A 124 4.45 -6.67 -11.60
N LYS A 125 4.53 -6.52 -12.91
CA LYS A 125 3.82 -5.48 -13.66
C LYS A 125 2.33 -5.55 -13.39
N ASP A 126 1.73 -6.72 -13.56
CA ASP A 126 0.28 -6.88 -13.43
C ASP A 126 -0.18 -6.66 -12.00
N LEU A 127 0.63 -7.02 -11.02
CA LEU A 127 0.40 -6.73 -9.61
C LEU A 127 0.40 -5.22 -9.35
N TYR A 128 1.43 -4.53 -9.81
CA TYR A 128 1.58 -3.08 -9.61
C TYR A 128 0.49 -2.27 -10.33
N LEU A 129 0.02 -2.76 -11.48
CA LEU A 129 -1.07 -2.14 -12.23
C LEU A 129 -2.46 -2.62 -11.80
N ALA A 130 -2.57 -3.67 -10.97
CA ALA A 130 -3.84 -4.27 -10.59
C ALA A 130 -4.87 -3.25 -10.08
N PRO A 131 -4.52 -2.24 -9.24
CA PRO A 131 -5.48 -1.25 -8.77
C PRO A 131 -6.10 -0.39 -9.87
N PHE A 132 -5.42 -0.26 -11.02
CA PHE A 132 -5.79 0.63 -12.11
C PHE A 132 -6.43 -0.11 -13.29
N LYS A 133 -6.46 -1.45 -13.25
CA LYS A 133 -7.12 -2.24 -14.30
C LYS A 133 -8.62 -2.17 -14.12
N LEU A 134 -9.33 -1.82 -15.20
CA LEU A 134 -10.79 -1.70 -15.19
C LEU A 134 -11.48 -2.98 -14.71
N GLU A 135 -10.97 -4.15 -15.08
CA GLU A 135 -11.50 -5.46 -14.67
C GLU A 135 -11.44 -5.71 -13.15
N ASN A 136 -10.53 -5.03 -12.45
CA ASN A 136 -10.40 -5.13 -10.99
C ASN A 136 -11.20 -4.03 -10.30
N ILE A 137 -11.25 -2.81 -10.88
CA ILE A 137 -12.03 -1.68 -10.36
C ILE A 137 -13.52 -1.94 -10.48
N ALA A 138 -13.98 -2.42 -11.63
CA ALA A 138 -15.39 -2.62 -11.95
C ALA A 138 -15.90 -3.95 -11.35
N THR A 139 -15.69 -4.13 -10.05
CA THR A 139 -16.13 -5.32 -9.31
C THR A 139 -17.00 -4.95 -8.10
N PRO A 140 -17.94 -5.82 -7.69
CA PRO A 140 -18.76 -5.57 -6.50
C PRO A 140 -17.92 -5.40 -5.23
N ILE A 141 -16.78 -6.08 -5.11
CA ILE A 141 -15.91 -5.97 -3.93
C ILE A 141 -15.25 -4.59 -3.86
N THR A 142 -14.70 -4.08 -4.98
CA THR A 142 -14.13 -2.72 -5.00
C THR A 142 -15.20 -1.65 -4.79
N GLY A 143 -16.36 -1.78 -5.45
CA GLY A 143 -17.48 -0.85 -5.24
C GLY A 143 -18.00 -0.85 -3.81
N GLY A 144 -18.11 -2.03 -3.18
CA GLY A 144 -18.53 -2.16 -1.79
C GLY A 144 -17.54 -1.54 -0.80
N MET A 145 -16.23 -1.71 -1.05
CA MET A 145 -15.19 -1.09 -0.22
C MET A 145 -15.18 0.44 -0.37
N VAL A 146 -15.26 0.97 -1.60
CA VAL A 146 -15.36 2.42 -1.83
C VAL A 146 -16.63 3.02 -1.19
N LEU A 147 -17.75 2.32 -1.26
CA LEU A 147 -18.99 2.73 -0.60
C LEU A 147 -18.81 2.76 0.93
N LEU A 148 -18.19 1.73 1.51
CA LEU A 148 -17.89 1.68 2.94
C LEU A 148 -17.00 2.86 3.38
N ALA A 149 -15.93 3.13 2.63
CA ALA A 149 -15.08 4.30 2.86
C ALA A 149 -15.90 5.60 2.83
N SER A 150 -16.79 5.75 1.84
CA SER A 150 -17.66 6.92 1.70
C SER A 150 -18.65 7.07 2.86
N VAL A 151 -19.15 5.97 3.43
CA VAL A 151 -20.00 5.99 4.63
C VAL A 151 -19.21 6.50 5.84
N PHE A 152 -17.99 6.01 6.06
CA PHE A 152 -17.15 6.51 7.16
C PHE A 152 -16.88 8.01 7.03
N LEU A 153 -16.55 8.47 5.82
CA LEU A 153 -16.36 9.88 5.54
C LEU A 153 -17.63 10.72 5.74
N GLY A 154 -18.80 10.16 5.39
CA GLY A 154 -20.08 10.81 5.64
C GLY A 154 -20.37 11.00 7.13
N LEU A 155 -20.01 10.01 7.97
CA LEU A 155 -20.09 10.12 9.42
C LEU A 155 -19.11 11.15 9.96
N GLU A 156 -17.88 11.16 9.45
CA GLU A 156 -16.83 12.12 9.83
C GLU A 156 -17.21 13.56 9.48
N LYS A 157 -17.88 13.77 8.33
CA LYS A 157 -18.38 15.06 7.89
C LYS A 157 -19.27 15.77 8.92
N HIS A 158 -20.02 15.02 9.73
CA HIS A 158 -20.84 15.63 10.78
C HIS A 158 -20.04 16.32 11.88
N PHE A 159 -18.72 16.07 11.95
CA PHE A 159 -17.80 16.70 12.89
C PHE A 159 -16.89 17.76 12.22
N GLU A 160 -17.16 18.12 10.96
CA GLU A 160 -16.45 19.17 10.23
C GLU A 160 -16.59 20.52 10.95
N LYS A 161 -15.44 21.17 11.20
CA LYS A 161 -15.39 22.54 11.73
C LYS A 161 -15.11 23.58 10.65
N HIS A 162 -14.25 23.25 9.71
CA HIS A 162 -13.82 24.12 8.63
C HIS A 162 -13.76 23.35 7.31
N THR A 163 -14.07 24.07 6.25
CA THR A 163 -14.10 23.52 4.88
C THR A 163 -12.73 23.64 4.22
N LEU A 164 -12.50 22.85 3.17
CA LEU A 164 -11.30 22.99 2.32
C LEU A 164 -11.12 24.40 1.74
N SER A 165 -12.22 25.15 1.55
CA SER A 165 -12.18 26.51 1.02
C SER A 165 -11.52 27.51 1.97
N GLU A 166 -11.46 27.20 3.26
CA GLU A 166 -10.87 28.04 4.31
C GLU A 166 -9.38 27.75 4.50
N VAL A 167 -8.87 26.66 3.94
CA VAL A 167 -7.44 26.34 3.95
C VAL A 167 -6.68 27.31 3.05
N GLU A 168 -5.70 28.02 3.60
CA GLU A 168 -4.75 28.83 2.82
C GLU A 168 -3.49 28.04 2.52
N GLN A 169 -3.00 27.29 3.51
CA GLN A 169 -1.75 26.55 3.42
C GLN A 169 -1.83 25.21 4.12
N MET A 170 -1.04 24.25 3.65
CA MET A 170 -0.85 22.95 4.28
C MET A 170 0.64 22.74 4.55
N TYR A 171 0.97 22.22 5.72
CA TYR A 171 2.33 21.84 6.05
C TYR A 171 2.71 20.55 5.33
N PHE A 172 3.80 20.59 4.57
CA PHE A 172 4.31 19.43 3.83
C PHE A 172 5.83 19.42 3.84
N LEU A 173 6.41 18.34 4.36
CA LEU A 173 7.82 18.03 4.56
C LEU A 173 8.49 18.96 5.57
N ASN A 174 8.70 20.21 5.18
CA ASN A 174 9.36 21.22 6.00
C ASN A 174 8.93 22.65 5.67
N ARG A 175 7.75 22.81 5.08
CA ARG A 175 7.24 24.12 4.64
C ARG A 175 5.73 24.10 4.53
N TYR A 176 5.16 25.28 4.63
CA TYR A 176 3.79 25.50 4.19
C TYR A 176 3.74 25.66 2.68
N ILE A 177 2.85 24.91 2.05
CA ILE A 177 2.54 25.04 0.62
C ILE A 177 1.13 25.64 0.46
N PRO A 178 0.91 26.47 -0.58
CA PRO A 178 -0.39 27.11 -0.79
C PRO A 178 -1.46 26.06 -1.12
N ARG A 179 -2.74 26.38 -0.83
CA ARG A 179 -3.91 25.52 -1.08
C ARG A 179 -3.90 24.86 -2.46
N ASN A 180 -3.57 25.61 -3.51
CA ASN A 180 -3.56 25.12 -4.89
C ASN A 180 -2.60 23.92 -5.09
N ASN A 181 -1.56 23.81 -4.26
CA ASN A 181 -0.63 22.69 -4.27
C ASN A 181 -0.94 21.66 -3.19
N ALA A 182 -1.69 22.04 -2.14
CA ALA A 182 -2.01 21.18 -1.00
C ALA A 182 -2.76 19.92 -1.42
N LEU A 183 -3.84 20.08 -2.21
CA LEU A 183 -4.65 18.94 -2.65
C LEU A 183 -3.84 17.96 -3.51
N ALA A 184 -3.02 18.47 -4.42
CA ALA A 184 -2.17 17.61 -5.27
C ALA A 184 -1.11 16.87 -4.44
N ALA A 185 -0.45 17.56 -3.50
CA ALA A 185 0.54 16.94 -2.62
C ALA A 185 -0.09 15.88 -1.71
N PHE A 186 -1.21 16.23 -1.05
CA PHE A 186 -1.93 15.34 -0.17
C PHE A 186 -2.44 14.11 -0.93
N GLY A 187 -3.17 14.32 -2.04
CA GLY A 187 -3.72 13.24 -2.83
C GLY A 187 -2.67 12.33 -3.45
N THR A 188 -1.52 12.87 -3.88
CA THR A 188 -0.41 12.04 -4.38
C THR A 188 0.16 11.18 -3.26
N THR A 189 0.38 11.75 -2.08
CA THR A 189 0.85 10.99 -0.91
C THR A 189 -0.15 9.92 -0.50
N SER A 190 -1.44 10.26 -0.40
CA SER A 190 -2.51 9.29 -0.10
C SER A 190 -2.52 8.15 -1.12
N LEU A 191 -2.56 8.45 -2.41
CA LEU A 191 -2.56 7.44 -3.47
C LEU A 191 -1.32 6.53 -3.41
N ALA A 192 -0.14 7.09 -3.17
CA ALA A 192 1.09 6.31 -3.05
C ALA A 192 1.04 5.36 -1.83
N MET A 193 0.57 5.85 -0.69
CA MET A 193 0.43 5.06 0.54
C MET A 193 -0.59 3.94 0.36
N SER A 194 -1.77 4.26 -0.17
CA SER A 194 -2.84 3.30 -0.44
C SER A 194 -2.46 2.27 -1.51
N TRP A 195 -1.69 2.68 -2.53
CA TRP A 195 -1.18 1.78 -3.55
C TRP A 195 -0.26 0.73 -2.95
N ALA A 196 0.71 1.16 -2.14
CA ALA A 196 1.65 0.25 -1.53
C ALA A 196 0.98 -0.68 -0.49
N ALA A 197 0.00 -0.18 0.28
CA ALA A 197 -0.81 -1.02 1.17
C ALA A 197 -1.58 -2.09 0.38
N GLY A 198 -2.38 -1.67 -0.61
CA GLY A 198 -3.17 -2.60 -1.43
C GLY A 198 -2.32 -3.61 -2.20
N VAL A 199 -1.17 -3.21 -2.75
CA VAL A 199 -0.25 -4.13 -3.44
C VAL A 199 0.46 -5.06 -2.46
N GLY A 200 1.10 -4.51 -1.43
CA GLY A 200 1.95 -5.24 -0.51
C GLY A 200 1.16 -6.17 0.39
N GLU A 201 0.15 -5.65 1.06
CA GLU A 201 -0.61 -6.39 2.05
C GLU A 201 -1.45 -7.49 1.41
N GLU A 202 -2.12 -7.23 0.29
CA GLU A 202 -2.87 -8.28 -0.42
C GLU A 202 -1.95 -9.35 -1.01
N TYR A 203 -0.78 -8.99 -1.51
CA TYR A 203 0.17 -10.00 -1.99
C TYR A 203 0.64 -10.91 -0.84
N VAL A 204 1.05 -10.32 0.28
CA VAL A 204 1.53 -11.10 1.44
C VAL A 204 0.40 -11.92 2.08
N VAL A 205 -0.78 -11.33 2.26
CA VAL A 205 -1.86 -11.98 3.01
C VAL A 205 -2.67 -12.91 2.11
N ARG A 206 -3.07 -12.46 0.91
CA ARG A 206 -4.02 -13.18 0.04
C ARG A 206 -3.32 -14.02 -1.02
N ASN A 207 -2.10 -13.66 -1.43
CA ASN A 207 -1.35 -14.47 -2.40
C ASN A 207 -0.28 -15.37 -1.78
N TYR A 208 0.26 -15.02 -0.62
CA TYR A 208 1.29 -15.81 0.05
C TYR A 208 0.74 -16.60 1.25
N MET A 209 0.31 -15.91 2.30
CA MET A 209 -0.10 -16.54 3.56
C MET A 209 -1.36 -17.39 3.40
N MET A 210 -2.42 -16.85 2.81
CA MET A 210 -3.68 -17.58 2.66
C MET A 210 -3.51 -18.86 1.83
N PRO A 211 -2.88 -18.88 0.65
CA PRO A 211 -2.58 -20.12 -0.08
C PRO A 211 -1.82 -21.18 0.71
N ILE A 212 -0.80 -20.78 1.48
CA ILE A 212 -0.04 -21.69 2.34
C ILE A 212 -0.95 -22.32 3.41
N LEU A 213 -1.80 -21.50 4.04
CA LEU A 213 -2.72 -21.97 5.06
C LEU A 213 -3.86 -22.82 4.46
N ASP A 214 -4.35 -22.46 3.29
CA ASP A 214 -5.36 -23.21 2.55
C ASP A 214 -4.84 -24.61 2.18
N TYR A 215 -3.60 -24.69 1.70
CA TYR A 215 -2.96 -25.96 1.37
C TYR A 215 -2.75 -26.85 2.61
N LYS A 216 -2.39 -26.25 3.75
CA LYS A 216 -2.08 -26.99 4.98
C LYS A 216 -3.31 -27.37 5.81
N TYR A 217 -4.33 -26.51 5.83
CA TYR A 217 -5.46 -26.61 6.77
C TYR A 217 -6.84 -26.60 6.10
N GLY A 218 -6.89 -26.42 4.77
CA GLY A 218 -8.13 -26.25 4.00
C GLY A 218 -8.60 -24.80 3.93
N GLN A 219 -9.35 -24.48 2.86
CA GLN A 219 -9.73 -23.11 2.50
C GLN A 219 -10.48 -22.35 3.61
N THR A 220 -11.37 -23.00 4.34
CA THR A 220 -12.12 -22.35 5.43
C THR A 220 -11.20 -21.90 6.56
N LYS A 221 -10.27 -22.76 6.98
CA LYS A 221 -9.33 -22.43 8.06
C LYS A 221 -8.28 -21.44 7.59
N GLY A 222 -7.77 -21.60 6.36
CA GLY A 222 -6.81 -20.66 5.80
C GLY A 222 -7.38 -19.25 5.62
N LEU A 223 -8.65 -19.13 5.24
CA LEU A 223 -9.37 -17.86 5.23
C LEU A 223 -9.46 -17.23 6.63
N ILE A 224 -9.91 -17.99 7.64
CA ILE A 224 -10.05 -17.47 9.02
C ILE A 224 -8.69 -17.03 9.57
N PHE A 225 -7.67 -17.90 9.48
CA PHE A 225 -6.35 -17.62 10.02
C PHE A 225 -5.66 -16.45 9.32
N SER A 226 -5.72 -16.37 8.00
CA SER A 226 -5.14 -15.23 7.27
C SER A 226 -5.85 -13.92 7.59
N SER A 227 -7.17 -13.94 7.79
CA SER A 227 -7.95 -12.76 8.14
C SER A 227 -7.65 -12.26 9.57
N VAL A 228 -7.57 -13.18 10.53
CA VAL A 228 -7.18 -12.85 11.91
C VAL A 228 -5.75 -12.33 11.97
N ALA A 229 -4.83 -12.96 11.24
CA ALA A 229 -3.44 -12.49 11.14
C ALA A 229 -3.37 -11.07 10.54
N PHE A 230 -4.15 -10.80 9.49
CA PHE A 230 -4.24 -9.48 8.89
C PHE A 230 -4.75 -8.42 9.88
N GLY A 231 -5.80 -8.72 10.63
CA GLY A 231 -6.25 -7.84 11.71
C GLY A 231 -5.17 -7.65 12.78
N ALA A 232 -4.54 -8.72 13.25
CA ALA A 232 -3.52 -8.66 14.29
C ALA A 232 -2.28 -7.84 13.88
N LEU A 233 -1.91 -7.81 12.60
CA LEU A 233 -0.82 -6.97 12.10
C LEU A 233 -1.07 -5.47 12.38
N HIS A 234 -2.32 -5.04 12.51
CA HIS A 234 -2.65 -3.65 12.83
C HIS A 234 -2.38 -3.29 14.30
N PHE A 235 -2.11 -4.25 15.19
CA PHE A 235 -1.57 -3.94 16.52
C PHE A 235 -0.18 -3.27 16.46
N THR A 236 0.53 -3.37 15.33
CA THR A 236 1.78 -2.62 15.14
C THR A 236 1.57 -1.11 15.24
N ASN A 237 0.37 -0.61 14.94
CA ASN A 237 0.03 0.81 15.12
C ASN A 237 0.14 1.24 16.59
N LEU A 238 -0.15 0.36 17.57
CA LEU A 238 0.09 0.68 18.99
C LEU A 238 1.58 0.79 19.30
N ALA A 239 2.41 -0.07 18.68
CA ALA A 239 3.85 -0.08 18.92
C ALA A 239 4.53 1.19 18.37
N PHE A 240 3.95 1.82 17.34
CA PHE A 240 4.46 3.04 16.73
C PHE A 240 3.71 4.31 17.17
N ALA A 241 2.62 4.19 17.92
CA ALA A 241 1.89 5.33 18.45
C ALA A 241 2.57 5.90 19.70
N GLU A 242 2.76 7.22 19.72
CA GLU A 242 3.28 7.91 20.91
C GLU A 242 2.28 7.96 22.06
N ASN A 243 0.99 8.08 21.72
CA ASN A 243 -0.13 7.97 22.64
C ASN A 243 -1.00 6.78 22.19
N PRO A 244 -0.72 5.56 22.67
CA PRO A 244 -1.42 4.37 22.21
C PRO A 244 -2.91 4.42 22.56
N ASP A 245 -3.77 4.48 21.55
CA ASP A 245 -5.22 4.32 21.70
C ASP A 245 -5.59 2.85 21.48
N PHE A 246 -5.66 2.11 22.59
CA PHE A 246 -6.02 0.69 22.57
C PHE A 246 -7.43 0.44 22.03
N LYS A 247 -8.38 1.35 22.31
CA LYS A 247 -9.78 1.18 21.89
C LYS A 247 -9.90 1.35 20.38
N SER A 248 -9.32 2.42 19.83
CA SER A 248 -9.30 2.64 18.37
C SER A 248 -8.54 1.53 17.65
N THR A 249 -7.40 1.09 18.20
CA THR A 249 -6.63 0.00 17.59
C THR A 249 -7.41 -1.32 17.61
N LEU A 250 -8.08 -1.67 18.71
CA LEU A 250 -8.89 -2.90 18.77
C LEU A 250 -10.05 -2.86 17.76
N LEU A 251 -10.68 -1.70 17.58
CA LEU A 251 -11.69 -1.50 16.53
C LEU A 251 -11.08 -1.69 15.14
N GLN A 252 -9.89 -1.13 14.87
CA GLN A 252 -9.18 -1.31 13.60
C GLN A 252 -8.81 -2.78 13.35
N VAL A 253 -8.32 -3.50 14.36
CA VAL A 253 -8.02 -4.94 14.28
C VAL A 253 -9.27 -5.73 13.92
N GLY A 254 -10.41 -5.43 14.56
CA GLY A 254 -11.69 -6.07 14.25
C GLY A 254 -12.16 -5.77 12.83
N GLN A 255 -12.12 -4.50 12.42
CA GLN A 255 -12.47 -4.06 11.07
C GLN A 255 -11.58 -4.73 10.01
N ALA A 256 -10.25 -4.65 10.16
CA ALA A 256 -9.30 -5.29 9.27
C ALA A 256 -9.50 -6.81 9.19
N THR A 257 -9.80 -7.48 10.30
CA THR A 257 -10.14 -8.91 10.29
C THR A 257 -11.38 -9.20 9.43
N VAL A 258 -12.46 -8.43 9.62
CA VAL A 258 -13.72 -8.60 8.88
C VAL A 258 -13.53 -8.30 7.39
N LEU A 259 -12.93 -7.16 7.05
CA LEU A 259 -12.62 -6.79 5.67
C LEU A 259 -11.70 -7.84 5.03
N GLY A 260 -10.72 -8.31 5.80
CA GLY A 260 -9.79 -9.32 5.35
C GLY A 260 -10.46 -10.67 5.03
N PHE A 261 -11.50 -11.02 5.76
CA PHE A 261 -12.33 -12.18 5.48
C PHE A 261 -13.13 -12.01 4.19
N PHE A 262 -13.74 -10.84 3.95
CA PHE A 262 -14.48 -10.59 2.72
C PHE A 262 -13.57 -10.60 1.48
N LEU A 263 -12.42 -9.93 1.56
CA LEU A 263 -11.40 -9.91 0.50
C LEU A 263 -10.86 -11.31 0.22
N GLY A 264 -10.43 -12.04 1.27
CA GLY A 264 -9.90 -13.40 1.13
C GLY A 264 -10.93 -14.37 0.54
N ARG A 265 -12.20 -14.24 0.94
CA ARG A 265 -13.28 -15.07 0.39
C ARG A 265 -13.53 -14.79 -1.09
N ASP A 266 -13.50 -13.52 -1.52
CA ASP A 266 -13.61 -13.16 -2.94
C ASP A 266 -12.44 -13.75 -3.75
N VAL A 267 -11.21 -13.64 -3.23
CA VAL A 267 -10.01 -14.24 -3.85
C VAL A 267 -10.16 -15.76 -4.01
N GLN A 268 -10.57 -16.49 -2.97
CA GLN A 268 -10.79 -17.94 -3.05
C GLN A 268 -11.85 -18.30 -4.11
N LYS A 269 -12.97 -17.55 -4.16
CA LYS A 269 -14.03 -17.76 -5.17
C LYS A 269 -13.56 -17.51 -6.60
N ARG A 270 -12.63 -16.56 -6.79
CA ARG A 270 -12.04 -16.22 -8.09
C ARG A 270 -10.82 -17.06 -8.45
N GLY A 271 -10.66 -18.22 -7.81
CA GLY A 271 -9.56 -19.13 -8.12
C GLY A 271 -8.18 -18.56 -7.78
N TYR A 272 -8.09 -17.77 -6.71
CA TYR A 272 -6.91 -17.05 -6.22
C TYR A 272 -6.52 -15.79 -6.99
N ASN A 273 -7.33 -15.29 -7.94
CA ASN A 273 -7.05 -13.98 -8.54
C ASN A 273 -7.16 -12.84 -7.50
N ILE A 274 -6.02 -12.32 -7.05
CA ILE A 274 -5.93 -11.21 -6.08
C ILE A 274 -6.16 -9.81 -6.67
N GLY A 275 -6.25 -9.66 -7.99
CA GLY A 275 -6.35 -8.35 -8.64
C GLY A 275 -7.49 -7.46 -8.10
N PRO A 276 -8.74 -7.97 -8.00
CA PRO A 276 -9.84 -7.23 -7.41
C PRO A 276 -9.63 -6.86 -5.95
N ALA A 277 -9.00 -7.73 -5.14
CA ALA A 277 -8.72 -7.44 -3.74
C ALA A 277 -7.67 -6.32 -3.59
N VAL A 278 -6.61 -6.36 -4.40
CA VAL A 278 -5.59 -5.31 -4.49
C VAL A 278 -6.22 -3.96 -4.84
N ALA A 279 -7.12 -3.94 -5.84
CA ALA A 279 -7.84 -2.72 -6.21
C ALA A 279 -8.80 -2.25 -5.11
N ALA A 280 -9.58 -3.16 -4.54
CA ALA A 280 -10.56 -2.85 -3.50
C ALA A 280 -9.89 -2.24 -2.25
N HIS A 281 -8.76 -2.80 -1.82
CA HIS A 281 -7.98 -2.28 -0.69
C HIS A 281 -7.37 -0.91 -1.01
N MET A 282 -6.67 -0.78 -2.14
CA MET A 282 -6.06 0.49 -2.55
C MET A 282 -7.09 1.62 -2.67
N TRP A 283 -8.24 1.36 -3.30
CA TRP A 283 -9.27 2.40 -3.44
C TRP A 283 -10.03 2.70 -2.15
N TYR A 284 -10.19 1.73 -1.25
CA TYR A 284 -10.72 1.98 0.10
C TYR A 284 -9.87 3.01 0.84
N ASP A 285 -8.57 2.75 0.94
CA ASP A 285 -7.63 3.63 1.62
C ASP A 285 -7.52 4.98 0.91
N ALA A 286 -7.43 4.98 -0.42
CA ALA A 286 -7.27 6.23 -1.18
C ALA A 286 -8.48 7.15 -0.99
N VAL A 287 -9.69 6.59 -1.01
CA VAL A 287 -10.93 7.34 -0.78
C VAL A 287 -10.97 7.85 0.66
N LEU A 288 -10.69 7.01 1.66
CA LEU A 288 -10.65 7.44 3.06
C LEU A 288 -9.63 8.56 3.31
N MET A 289 -8.39 8.35 2.88
CA MET A 289 -7.31 9.30 3.12
C MET A 289 -7.59 10.62 2.42
N LEU A 290 -7.82 10.61 1.10
CA LEU A 290 -8.08 11.84 0.34
C LEU A 290 -9.39 12.51 0.80
N GLY A 291 -10.43 11.70 1.03
CA GLY A 291 -11.73 12.17 1.49
C GLY A 291 -11.65 12.88 2.83
N SER A 292 -10.86 12.38 3.78
CA SER A 292 -10.68 13.01 5.10
C SER A 292 -10.16 14.45 4.95
N PHE A 293 -9.19 14.69 4.05
CA PHE A 293 -8.68 16.03 3.80
C PHE A 293 -9.69 16.93 3.08
N LEU A 294 -10.50 16.37 2.18
CA LEU A 294 -11.53 17.13 1.46
C LEU A 294 -12.70 17.55 2.36
N ILE A 295 -13.02 16.73 3.36
CA ILE A 295 -14.20 16.88 4.23
C ILE A 295 -13.84 17.53 5.56
N ASN A 296 -12.68 17.22 6.12
CA ASN A 296 -12.21 17.74 7.41
C ASN A 296 -10.69 17.98 7.35
N PRO A 297 -10.22 19.05 6.68
CA PRO A 297 -8.80 19.29 6.44
C PRO A 297 -7.97 19.44 7.73
N GLU A 298 -8.56 19.84 8.85
CA GLU A 298 -7.85 19.94 10.14
C GLU A 298 -7.58 18.58 10.78
N GLU A 299 -8.56 17.68 10.75
CA GLU A 299 -8.47 16.33 11.31
C GLU A 299 -8.28 15.29 10.21
N ASN A 300 -7.43 15.60 9.23
CA ASN A 300 -7.18 14.72 8.11
C ASN A 300 -6.37 13.46 8.52
N PHE A 301 -6.46 12.40 7.73
CA PHE A 301 -5.86 11.10 8.03
C PHE A 301 -4.33 11.17 8.26
N LEU A 302 -3.61 11.99 7.48
CA LEU A 302 -2.16 12.17 7.62
C LEU A 302 -1.79 13.13 8.76
N GLY A 303 -2.79 13.75 9.40
CA GLY A 303 -2.68 14.76 10.43
C GLY A 303 -1.83 15.94 10.01
N VAL A 304 -1.71 16.26 8.72
CA VAL A 304 -0.87 17.38 8.29
C VAL A 304 -1.48 18.69 8.77
N ASN A 305 -0.68 19.55 9.40
CA ASN A 305 -1.17 20.84 9.86
C ASN A 305 -1.64 21.72 8.68
N VAL A 306 -2.79 22.36 8.84
CA VAL A 306 -3.32 23.36 7.90
C VAL A 306 -3.38 24.73 8.57
N ARG A 307 -3.20 25.78 7.77
CA ARG A 307 -3.46 27.17 8.18
C ARG A 307 -4.72 27.65 7.50
N LEU A 308 -5.63 28.17 8.32
CA LEU A 308 -6.89 28.72 7.88
C LEU A 308 -6.77 30.23 7.66
N GLY A 309 -7.45 30.75 6.65
CA GLY A 309 -7.63 32.19 6.48
C GLY A 309 -8.63 32.71 7.50
N ILE A 310 -8.32 33.82 8.17
CA ILE A 310 -9.29 34.52 9.01
C ILE A 310 -10.32 35.15 8.06
N LYS A 311 -11.60 34.82 8.22
CA LYS A 311 -12.70 35.54 7.57
C LYS A 311 -12.96 36.88 8.28
#